data_AF-A0A1T4KIC9-F1
#
_entry.id   AF-A0A1T4KIC9-F1
#
_cell.length_a   1.000
_cell.length_b   1.000
_cell.length_c   1.000
_cell.angle_alpha   90.00
_cell.angle_beta   90.00
_cell.angle_gamma   90.00
#
_symmetry.space_group_name_H-M   'P 1'
#
loop_
_entity.id
_entity.type
_entity.pdbx_description
1 polymer ?
#
loop_
_entity_poly.entity_id
_entity_poly.type
_entity_poly.pdbx_seq_one_letter_code
_entity_poly.pdbx_strand_id
1 'polypeptide(L)'
;MNRLATSSALLLSTLAHVSLTCLSTGLSAETLLAVATGISGSVVTDMIKGLSREKIKHLLFGTHPSNLNHSIKKLFISSIGEALDNILILYRETGVSKLEQNSAKKSINVLKKHLQNRSKSDDVASFLDDEHIRSFISSDYSSDDITNYLRDGLEGNGLDLKLKDFISQHFPAQIQLCFGEGLKSSEHHDAWVAYQRLMSDELREMIKEIELGQQEIRQDLKALKLANGLDPVVQEELHRLNELLSDENKFSLALNEALGQSLTHLEELANRLIFITTETNHTVREIKSLQQEQLRRAQKLHYLVISALMIGLVSIGLVGIMVLRAPFNLSVMVHGWLGKEHIPLKNMGSLTLTVKGKTYQGEIDSQGKVLFADLPYDCSGEIARVRIDNTEGMPYVCCDSTILIKKGEVSFLPISIIGIDQVMGVVKDEESQLPIPNALVRIAGVESRTDSLGHFDLAIPINQQAEEQEIEILKEGYLSYRATHTTVGKDLFRLFLDRQ
;
A
#
# COMPACT_ATOMS: atom_id res chain seq x y z
N MET A 1 -65.46 18.97 -23.71
CA MET A 1 -65.54 18.06 -22.55
C MET A 1 -64.28 17.22 -22.34
N ASN A 2 -63.76 16.50 -23.35
CA ASN A 2 -62.57 15.64 -23.20
C ASN A 2 -61.22 16.32 -22.93
N ARG A 3 -61.11 17.66 -22.91
CA ARG A 3 -59.87 18.35 -22.53
C ARG A 3 -59.88 18.86 -21.08
N LEU A 4 -61.01 19.38 -20.61
CA LEU A 4 -61.15 19.91 -19.25
C LEU A 4 -61.17 18.80 -18.18
N ALA A 5 -61.85 17.68 -18.43
CA ALA A 5 -61.89 16.54 -17.50
C ALA A 5 -60.56 15.76 -17.46
N THR A 6 -59.83 15.70 -18.56
CA THR A 6 -58.48 15.12 -18.59
C THR A 6 -57.44 16.03 -17.98
N SER A 7 -57.54 17.35 -18.17
CA SER A 7 -56.59 18.31 -17.58
C SER A 7 -56.76 18.41 -16.06
N SER A 8 -57.99 18.41 -15.54
CA SER A 8 -58.23 18.40 -14.09
C SER A 8 -57.85 17.07 -13.45
N ALA A 9 -58.09 15.93 -14.11
CA ALA A 9 -57.67 14.62 -13.62
C ALA A 9 -56.13 14.41 -13.66
N LEU A 10 -55.44 14.93 -14.69
CA LEU A 10 -53.98 14.93 -14.74
C LEU A 10 -53.38 15.83 -13.65
N LEU A 11 -53.88 17.07 -13.52
CA LEU A 11 -53.42 18.03 -12.51
C LEU A 11 -53.64 17.52 -11.09
N LEU A 12 -54.77 16.86 -10.82
CA LEU A 12 -55.03 16.23 -9.53
C LEU A 12 -54.16 15.01 -9.30
N SER A 13 -53.84 14.20 -10.32
CA SER A 13 -52.94 13.05 -10.15
C SER A 13 -51.47 13.44 -9.97
N THR A 14 -51.02 14.56 -10.55
CA THR A 14 -49.67 15.10 -10.39
C THR A 14 -49.49 15.82 -9.06
N LEU A 15 -50.44 16.69 -8.66
CA LEU A 15 -50.49 17.30 -7.30
C LEU A 15 -50.46 16.25 -6.20
N ALA A 16 -51.19 15.18 -6.45
CA ALA A 16 -51.27 14.00 -5.62
C ALA A 16 -49.91 13.29 -5.51
N HIS A 17 -49.30 12.89 -6.63
CA HIS A 17 -48.04 12.13 -6.64
C HIS A 17 -46.88 12.93 -6.02
N VAL A 18 -46.84 14.23 -6.30
CA VAL A 18 -45.84 15.17 -5.81
C VAL A 18 -46.00 15.42 -4.31
N SER A 19 -47.23 15.65 -3.83
CA SER A 19 -47.48 15.85 -2.39
C SER A 19 -47.19 14.58 -1.58
N LEU A 20 -47.47 13.40 -2.12
CA LEU A 20 -47.34 12.14 -1.40
C LEU A 20 -45.90 11.63 -1.32
N THR A 21 -45.09 11.89 -2.34
CA THR A 21 -43.66 11.52 -2.35
C THR A 21 -42.84 12.47 -1.47
N CYS A 22 -43.28 13.72 -1.34
CA CYS A 22 -42.67 14.72 -0.45
C CYS A 22 -43.13 14.62 1.02
N LEU A 23 -44.37 14.21 1.30
CA LEU A 23 -44.91 14.14 2.67
C LEU A 23 -44.65 12.78 3.36
N SER A 24 -44.54 11.68 2.61
CA SER A 24 -44.32 10.33 3.17
C SER A 24 -42.89 10.07 3.70
N THR A 25 -41.94 10.97 3.42
CA THR A 25 -40.54 10.80 3.86
C THR A 25 -40.18 11.61 5.12
N GLY A 26 -41.11 12.41 5.66
CA GLY A 26 -40.85 13.27 6.82
C GLY A 26 -41.99 13.45 7.85
N LEU A 27 -43.20 12.98 7.58
CA LEU A 27 -44.31 13.02 8.54
C LEU A 27 -44.79 11.59 8.81
N SER A 28 -44.87 11.20 10.10
CA SER A 28 -45.46 9.91 10.46
C SER A 28 -46.93 9.87 10.01
N ALA A 29 -47.43 8.69 9.66
CA ALA A 29 -48.82 8.48 9.26
C ALA A 29 -49.85 9.10 10.24
N GLU A 30 -49.49 9.24 11.52
CA GLU A 30 -50.28 9.91 12.57
C GLU A 30 -50.47 11.43 12.33
N THR A 31 -49.50 12.08 11.67
CA THR A 31 -49.52 13.54 11.41
C THR A 31 -50.39 13.89 10.21
N LEU A 32 -50.40 13.03 9.19
CA LEU A 32 -51.31 13.11 8.05
C LEU A 32 -52.77 12.83 8.49
N LEU A 33 -52.96 11.86 9.40
CA LEU A 33 -54.27 11.56 9.99
C LEU A 33 -54.79 12.71 10.87
N ALA A 34 -53.92 13.40 11.61
CA ALA A 34 -54.29 14.54 12.46
C ALA A 34 -54.71 15.80 11.68
N VAL A 35 -54.14 16.00 10.48
CA VAL A 35 -54.54 17.09 9.56
C VAL A 35 -55.87 16.74 8.85
N ALA A 36 -56.09 15.47 8.55
CA ALA A 36 -57.32 15.00 7.89
C ALA A 36 -58.54 14.86 8.81
N THR A 37 -58.37 14.70 10.13
CA THR A 37 -59.48 14.35 11.05
C THR A 37 -59.88 15.43 12.05
N GLY A 38 -59.17 16.57 12.13
CA GLY A 38 -59.59 17.73 12.90
C GLY A 38 -60.16 17.42 14.30
N ILE A 39 -59.30 17.04 15.27
CA ILE A 39 -59.34 17.44 16.71
C ILE A 39 -58.26 16.69 17.54
N SER A 40 -57.59 17.46 18.40
CA SER A 40 -56.68 17.15 19.53
C SER A 40 -55.20 16.86 19.17
N GLY A 41 -54.19 17.54 19.70
CA GLY A 41 -54.15 18.56 20.75
C GLY A 41 -52.79 18.69 21.46
N SER A 42 -51.83 17.76 21.26
CA SER A 42 -50.59 17.75 22.08
C SER A 42 -49.25 17.64 21.35
N VAL A 43 -49.19 17.32 20.05
CA VAL A 43 -47.90 17.18 19.34
C VAL A 43 -47.58 18.39 18.46
N VAL A 44 -48.61 19.01 17.86
CA VAL A 44 -48.44 20.22 17.04
C VAL A 44 -48.12 21.46 17.87
N THR A 45 -48.53 21.49 19.14
CA THR A 45 -48.32 22.64 20.04
C THR A 45 -46.85 22.80 20.46
N ASP A 46 -46.08 21.73 20.60
CA ASP A 46 -44.67 21.84 21.01
C ASP A 46 -43.73 22.15 19.84
N MET A 47 -44.06 21.69 18.63
CA MET A 47 -43.30 22.02 17.42
C MET A 47 -43.58 23.46 16.93
N ILE A 48 -44.81 23.96 17.12
CA ILE A 48 -45.19 25.34 16.78
C ILE A 48 -44.75 26.33 17.88
N LYS A 49 -44.70 25.94 19.16
CA LYS A 49 -44.18 26.82 20.24
C LYS A 49 -42.67 27.10 20.11
N GLY A 50 -41.91 26.24 19.44
CA GLY A 50 -40.47 26.45 19.19
C GLY A 50 -40.14 27.35 17.99
N LEU A 51 -41.12 27.63 17.12
CA LEU A 51 -40.95 28.48 15.94
C LEU A 51 -41.63 29.82 16.18
N SER A 52 -40.86 30.82 16.63
CA SER A 52 -41.37 32.18 16.76
C SER A 52 -41.90 32.69 15.42
N ARG A 53 -42.97 33.50 15.50
CA ARG A 53 -43.68 34.10 14.35
C ARG A 53 -42.75 34.84 13.38
N GLU A 54 -41.59 35.29 13.86
CA GLU A 54 -40.52 35.95 13.09
C GLU A 54 -39.69 34.99 12.24
N LYS A 55 -39.43 33.76 12.71
CA LYS A 55 -38.71 32.73 11.93
C LYS A 55 -39.56 32.20 10.78
N ILE A 56 -40.86 32.02 10.98
CA ILE A 56 -41.80 31.59 9.93
C ILE A 56 -41.93 32.67 8.85
N LYS A 57 -41.98 33.95 9.24
CA LYS A 57 -41.99 35.07 8.29
C LYS A 57 -40.71 35.14 7.45
N HIS A 58 -39.55 34.87 8.05
CA HIS A 58 -38.27 34.84 7.34
C HIS A 58 -38.11 33.59 6.44
N LEU A 59 -38.79 32.48 6.77
CA LEU A 59 -38.76 31.24 6.01
C LEU A 59 -39.72 31.27 4.80
N LEU A 60 -40.80 32.04 4.88
CA LEU A 60 -41.82 32.22 3.83
C LEU A 60 -41.65 33.49 2.97
N PHE A 61 -40.98 34.54 3.47
CA PHE A 61 -40.85 35.84 2.80
C PHE A 61 -39.39 36.36 2.68
N GLY A 62 -38.40 35.52 2.95
CA GLY A 62 -36.99 35.85 2.69
C GLY A 62 -36.68 35.91 1.20
N THR A 63 -35.85 36.88 0.81
CA THR A 63 -35.47 37.24 -0.58
C THR A 63 -35.37 36.05 -1.54
N HIS A 64 -36.13 36.12 -2.65
CA HIS A 64 -36.05 35.21 -3.79
C HIS A 64 -34.63 35.17 -4.37
N PRO A 65 -34.08 33.97 -4.63
CA PRO A 65 -33.16 33.77 -5.73
C PRO A 65 -33.83 32.86 -6.77
N SER A 66 -34.03 33.38 -7.97
CA SER A 66 -34.56 32.67 -9.14
C SER A 66 -33.56 31.70 -9.76
N ASN A 67 -32.82 30.93 -8.95
CA ASN A 67 -31.93 29.86 -9.37
C ASN A 67 -32.13 28.69 -8.40
N LEU A 68 -32.31 27.47 -8.90
CA LEU A 68 -32.41 26.26 -8.09
C LEU A 68 -31.24 26.24 -7.10
N ASN A 69 -31.55 26.11 -5.81
CA ASN A 69 -30.56 26.29 -4.74
C ASN A 69 -29.36 25.35 -4.98
N HIS A 70 -28.14 25.90 -4.92
CA HIS A 70 -26.89 25.17 -5.09
C HIS A 70 -26.84 23.88 -4.25
N SER A 71 -27.45 23.87 -3.07
CA SER A 71 -27.56 22.70 -2.20
C SER A 71 -28.41 21.57 -2.79
N ILE A 72 -29.52 21.87 -3.47
CA ILE A 72 -30.34 20.85 -4.17
C ILE A 72 -29.53 20.26 -5.32
N LYS A 73 -28.88 21.10 -6.14
CA LYS A 73 -28.04 20.64 -7.27
C LYS A 73 -26.94 19.71 -6.80
N LYS A 74 -26.24 20.12 -5.73
CA LYS A 74 -25.14 19.34 -5.16
C LYS A 74 -25.61 18.00 -4.63
N LEU A 75 -26.75 17.98 -3.91
CA LEU A 75 -27.34 16.74 -3.42
C LEU A 75 -27.74 15.84 -4.58
N PHE A 76 -28.41 16.39 -5.59
CA PHE A 76 -28.83 15.67 -6.79
C PHE A 76 -27.66 14.99 -7.50
N ILE A 77 -26.55 15.71 -7.71
CA ILE A 77 -25.35 15.14 -8.33
C ILE A 77 -24.69 14.06 -7.45
N SER A 78 -24.70 14.23 -6.12
CA SER A 78 -24.25 13.17 -5.21
C SER A 78 -25.10 11.91 -5.35
N SER A 79 -26.43 12.07 -5.41
CA SER A 79 -27.39 10.99 -5.57
C SER A 79 -27.24 10.25 -6.90
N ILE A 80 -26.88 10.92 -7.99
CA ILE A 80 -26.49 10.28 -9.26
C ILE A 80 -25.28 9.36 -9.05
N GLY A 81 -24.26 9.82 -8.33
CA GLY A 81 -23.06 9.04 -8.04
C GLY A 81 -23.34 7.80 -7.17
N GLU A 82 -24.22 7.93 -6.19
CA GLU A 82 -24.67 6.84 -5.32
C GLU A 82 -25.58 5.85 -6.05
N ALA A 83 -26.49 6.35 -6.89
CA ALA A 83 -27.36 5.52 -7.72
C ALA A 83 -26.55 4.61 -8.65
N LEU A 84 -25.44 5.10 -9.21
CA LEU A 84 -24.52 4.28 -10.01
C LEU A 84 -23.85 3.16 -9.20
N ASP A 85 -23.55 3.38 -7.92
CA ASP A 85 -23.03 2.32 -7.04
C ASP A 85 -24.10 1.26 -6.79
N ASN A 86 -25.34 1.68 -6.52
CA ASN A 86 -26.48 0.77 -6.34
C ASN A 86 -26.71 -0.07 -7.61
N ILE A 87 -26.68 0.55 -8.78
CA ILE A 87 -26.82 -0.17 -10.05
C ILE A 87 -25.68 -1.15 -10.27
N LEU A 88 -24.44 -0.80 -9.93
CA LEU A 88 -23.33 -1.74 -10.05
C LEU A 88 -23.52 -2.96 -9.15
N ILE A 89 -24.13 -2.80 -7.98
CA ILE A 89 -24.49 -3.89 -7.08
C ILE A 89 -25.58 -4.75 -7.73
N LEU A 90 -26.71 -4.15 -8.11
CA LEU A 90 -27.82 -4.84 -8.76
C LEU A 90 -27.39 -5.58 -10.03
N TYR A 91 -26.50 -4.97 -10.83
CA TYR A 91 -25.98 -5.58 -12.06
C TYR A 91 -25.20 -6.86 -11.76
N ARG A 92 -24.44 -6.93 -10.66
CA ARG A 92 -23.69 -8.15 -10.28
C ARG A 92 -24.61 -9.30 -9.88
N GLU A 93 -25.81 -8.99 -9.39
CA GLU A 93 -26.79 -9.99 -8.95
C GLU A 93 -27.51 -10.65 -10.14
N THR A 94 -27.44 -10.06 -11.33
CA THR A 94 -28.01 -10.64 -12.57
C THR A 94 -27.29 -11.89 -13.09
N GLY A 95 -26.22 -12.34 -12.42
CA GLY A 95 -25.47 -13.54 -12.81
C GLY A 95 -24.43 -13.32 -13.91
N VAL A 96 -24.08 -12.07 -14.23
CA VAL A 96 -23.04 -11.74 -15.22
C VAL A 96 -21.65 -12.25 -14.81
N SER A 97 -20.80 -12.52 -15.80
CA SER A 97 -19.47 -13.07 -15.59
C SER A 97 -18.55 -12.10 -14.82
N LYS A 98 -17.54 -12.63 -14.11
CA LYS A 98 -16.58 -11.81 -13.34
C LYS A 98 -15.83 -10.80 -14.22
N LEU A 99 -15.62 -11.11 -15.50
CA LEU A 99 -14.98 -10.21 -16.45
C LEU A 99 -15.89 -9.03 -16.81
N GLU A 100 -17.17 -9.30 -17.08
CA GLU A 100 -18.19 -8.26 -17.30
C GLU A 100 -18.38 -7.38 -16.05
N GLN A 101 -18.40 -7.97 -14.85
CA GLN A 101 -18.51 -7.22 -13.60
C GLN A 101 -17.33 -6.25 -13.39
N ASN A 102 -16.11 -6.68 -13.74
CA ASN A 102 -14.93 -5.84 -13.64
C ASN A 102 -14.94 -4.72 -14.69
N SER A 103 -15.40 -5.02 -15.90
CA SER A 103 -15.60 -4.03 -16.96
C SER A 103 -16.63 -2.98 -16.52
N ALA A 104 -17.80 -3.42 -16.03
CA ALA A 104 -18.87 -2.57 -15.50
C ALA A 104 -18.37 -1.65 -14.39
N LYS A 105 -17.64 -2.19 -13.42
CA LYS A 105 -17.04 -1.43 -12.32
C LYS A 105 -16.09 -0.35 -12.83
N LYS A 106 -15.23 -0.69 -13.80
CA LYS A 106 -14.28 0.27 -14.38
C LYS A 106 -15.01 1.40 -15.08
N SER A 107 -16.01 1.09 -15.90
CA SER A 107 -16.78 2.08 -16.65
C SER A 107 -17.61 2.99 -15.75
N ILE A 108 -18.28 2.43 -14.73
CA ILE A 108 -19.03 3.21 -13.74
C ILE A 108 -18.10 4.12 -12.92
N ASN A 109 -16.92 3.66 -12.53
CA ASN A 109 -15.96 4.50 -11.81
C ASN A 109 -15.45 5.68 -12.66
N VAL A 110 -15.22 5.46 -13.96
CA VAL A 110 -14.85 6.53 -14.89
C VAL A 110 -15.98 7.55 -14.98
N LEU A 111 -17.22 7.10 -15.16
CA LEU A 111 -18.40 7.97 -15.19
C LEU A 111 -18.55 8.78 -13.89
N LYS A 112 -18.45 8.14 -12.72
CA LYS A 112 -18.48 8.83 -11.41
C LYS A 112 -17.40 9.89 -11.30
N LYS A 113 -16.18 9.60 -11.75
CA LYS A 113 -15.09 10.58 -11.73
C LYS A 113 -15.38 11.77 -12.64
N HIS A 114 -15.98 11.55 -13.82
CA HIS A 114 -16.43 12.64 -14.69
C HIS A 114 -17.52 13.50 -14.04
N LEU A 115 -18.52 12.87 -13.42
CA LEU A 115 -19.58 13.57 -12.68
C LEU A 115 -19.02 14.42 -11.52
N GLN A 116 -18.14 13.83 -10.71
CA GLN A 116 -17.52 14.53 -9.58
C GLN A 116 -16.61 15.68 -10.01
N ASN A 117 -15.87 15.53 -11.11
CA ASN A 117 -15.01 16.59 -11.63
C ASN A 117 -15.84 17.77 -12.16
N ARG A 118 -16.95 17.50 -12.84
CA ARG A 118 -17.89 18.55 -13.31
C ARG A 118 -18.68 19.21 -12.18
N SER A 119 -18.97 18.47 -11.10
CA SER A 119 -19.58 19.02 -9.88
C SER A 119 -18.69 20.03 -9.13
N LYS A 120 -17.37 20.01 -9.36
CA LYS A 120 -16.39 20.85 -8.65
C LYS A 120 -16.02 22.12 -9.41
N SER A 121 -16.30 22.21 -10.70
CA SER A 121 -16.17 23.45 -11.46
C SER A 121 -17.38 24.34 -11.21
N ASP A 122 -17.22 25.67 -11.17
CA ASP A 122 -18.34 26.64 -11.11
C ASP A 122 -19.36 26.48 -12.27
N ASP A 123 -19.01 25.67 -13.28
CA ASP A 123 -19.86 25.23 -14.39
C ASP A 123 -20.97 24.22 -14.03
N VAL A 124 -21.23 23.93 -12.74
CA VAL A 124 -22.39 23.10 -12.33
C VAL A 124 -23.70 23.61 -12.94
N ALA A 125 -23.81 24.93 -13.15
CA ALA A 125 -24.96 25.57 -13.77
C ALA A 125 -25.13 25.29 -15.28
N SER A 126 -24.08 24.88 -15.99
CA SER A 126 -24.12 24.57 -17.43
C SER A 126 -24.52 23.11 -17.72
N PHE A 127 -24.49 22.26 -16.70
CA PHE A 127 -24.46 20.80 -16.85
C PHE A 127 -25.85 20.14 -16.74
N LEU A 128 -26.67 20.66 -15.82
CA LEU A 128 -28.06 20.32 -15.63
C LEU A 128 -28.76 21.64 -15.37
N ASP A 129 -29.56 22.08 -16.33
CA ASP A 129 -30.35 23.28 -16.14
C ASP A 129 -31.41 23.03 -15.06
N ASP A 130 -31.81 24.11 -14.41
CA ASP A 130 -32.78 24.11 -13.31
C ASP A 130 -34.10 23.45 -13.71
N GLU A 131 -34.51 23.59 -14.98
CA GLU A 131 -35.71 22.99 -15.56
C GLU A 131 -35.64 21.45 -15.53
N HIS A 132 -34.48 20.87 -15.86
CA HIS A 132 -34.31 19.42 -15.86
C HIS A 132 -34.31 18.83 -14.45
N ILE A 133 -33.66 19.51 -13.49
CA ILE A 133 -33.67 19.05 -12.09
C ILE A 133 -35.07 19.21 -11.50
N ARG A 134 -35.74 20.33 -11.78
CA ARG A 134 -37.12 20.58 -11.34
C ARG A 134 -38.07 19.54 -11.92
N SER A 135 -38.00 19.30 -13.23
CA SER A 135 -38.79 18.29 -13.93
C SER A 135 -38.58 16.88 -13.36
N PHE A 136 -37.34 16.51 -13.04
CA PHE A 136 -37.05 15.22 -12.41
C PHE A 136 -37.66 15.09 -11.01
N ILE A 137 -37.64 16.19 -10.24
CA ILE A 137 -38.20 16.25 -8.88
C ILE A 137 -39.73 16.22 -8.92
N SER A 138 -40.36 16.92 -9.87
CA SER A 138 -41.81 17.13 -9.93
C SER A 138 -42.61 16.00 -10.59
N SER A 139 -41.97 14.87 -10.91
CA SER A 139 -42.59 13.59 -11.34
C SER A 139 -43.29 13.55 -12.70
N ASP A 140 -43.28 14.64 -13.49
CA ASP A 140 -44.03 14.73 -14.76
C ASP A 140 -43.27 14.26 -16.02
N TYR A 141 -42.04 13.73 -15.90
CA TYR A 141 -41.21 13.40 -17.08
C TYR A 141 -40.93 11.90 -17.26
N SER A 142 -41.12 11.44 -18.51
CA SER A 142 -40.48 10.24 -19.03
C SER A 142 -38.96 10.41 -18.92
N SER A 143 -38.31 9.41 -18.37
CA SER A 143 -36.91 9.32 -17.95
C SER A 143 -35.80 9.65 -18.98
N ASP A 144 -36.14 10.20 -20.15
CA ASP A 144 -35.28 10.13 -21.31
C ASP A 144 -34.09 11.08 -21.23
N ASP A 145 -34.17 12.30 -20.69
CA ASP A 145 -33.02 13.24 -20.76
C ASP A 145 -31.85 12.87 -19.84
N ILE A 146 -32.09 12.46 -18.60
CA ILE A 146 -31.01 11.99 -17.70
C ILE A 146 -30.47 10.64 -18.17
N THR A 147 -31.34 9.80 -18.72
CA THR A 147 -30.97 8.49 -19.29
C THR A 147 -30.18 8.65 -20.59
N ASN A 148 -30.53 9.62 -21.43
CA ASN A 148 -29.82 10.01 -22.66
C ASN A 148 -28.51 10.69 -22.30
N TYR A 149 -28.48 11.55 -21.28
CA TYR A 149 -27.25 12.17 -20.77
C TYR A 149 -26.24 11.10 -20.29
N LEU A 150 -26.73 10.10 -19.56
CA LEU A 150 -25.90 8.94 -19.27
C LEU A 150 -25.53 8.21 -20.55
N ARG A 151 -26.46 7.91 -21.45
CA ARG A 151 -26.19 7.24 -22.72
C ARG A 151 -25.05 7.92 -23.47
N ASP A 152 -25.07 9.24 -23.58
CA ASP A 152 -24.06 10.08 -24.24
C ASP A 152 -22.73 10.10 -23.47
N GLY A 153 -22.78 10.24 -22.14
CA GLY A 153 -21.60 10.12 -21.26
C GLY A 153 -21.01 8.69 -21.23
N LEU A 154 -21.81 7.68 -21.57
CA LEU A 154 -21.49 6.27 -21.63
C LEU A 154 -21.06 5.84 -23.04
N GLU A 155 -21.45 6.56 -24.09
CA GLU A 155 -21.11 6.29 -25.50
C GLU A 155 -19.61 6.42 -25.77
N GLY A 156 -18.91 7.32 -25.08
CA GLY A 156 -17.46 7.45 -25.16
C GLY A 156 -16.64 6.39 -24.40
N ASN A 157 -17.28 5.55 -23.56
CA ASN A 157 -16.58 4.74 -22.55
C ASN A 157 -16.60 3.22 -22.80
N GLY A 158 -17.03 2.76 -23.98
CA GLY A 158 -16.99 1.34 -24.36
C GLY A 158 -17.82 0.42 -23.46
N LEU A 159 -18.93 0.92 -22.91
CA LEU A 159 -19.83 0.10 -22.11
C LEU A 159 -20.53 -0.94 -22.96
N ASP A 160 -20.60 -2.15 -22.42
CA ASP A 160 -21.40 -3.24 -22.98
C ASP A 160 -22.87 -2.82 -23.08
N LEU A 161 -23.53 -3.25 -24.17
CA LEU A 161 -24.90 -2.84 -24.48
C LEU A 161 -25.86 -3.24 -23.36
N LYS A 162 -25.68 -4.42 -22.77
CA LYS A 162 -26.50 -4.92 -21.66
C LYS A 162 -26.42 -4.02 -20.42
N LEU A 163 -25.23 -3.50 -20.12
CA LEU A 163 -25.04 -2.60 -18.99
C LEU A 163 -25.69 -1.24 -19.24
N LYS A 164 -25.69 -0.75 -20.49
CA LYS A 164 -26.38 0.50 -20.85
C LYS A 164 -27.89 0.36 -20.70
N ASP A 165 -28.46 -0.74 -21.16
CA ASP A 165 -29.89 -1.03 -21.03
C ASP A 165 -30.27 -1.18 -19.55
N PHE A 166 -29.45 -1.90 -18.78
CA PHE A 166 -29.67 -2.09 -17.34
C PHE A 166 -29.60 -0.77 -16.56
N ILE A 167 -28.62 0.09 -16.87
CA ILE A 167 -28.57 1.44 -16.28
C ILE A 167 -29.85 2.18 -16.63
N SER A 168 -30.23 2.25 -17.90
CA SER A 168 -31.41 3.00 -18.36
C SER A 168 -32.70 2.57 -17.64
N GLN A 169 -32.85 1.27 -17.38
CA GLN A 169 -34.03 0.72 -16.71
C GLN A 169 -34.10 1.06 -15.21
N HIS A 170 -32.96 1.05 -14.51
CA HIS A 170 -32.93 1.17 -13.05
C HIS A 170 -32.58 2.58 -12.55
N PHE A 171 -31.99 3.43 -13.39
CA PHE A 171 -31.39 4.68 -12.95
C PHE A 171 -32.35 5.73 -12.40
N PRO A 172 -33.52 6.01 -13.01
CA PRO A 172 -34.44 7.02 -12.48
C PRO A 172 -34.88 6.71 -11.04
N ALA A 173 -35.30 5.47 -10.79
CA ALA A 173 -35.73 5.01 -9.47
C ALA A 173 -34.58 5.04 -8.44
N GLN A 174 -33.36 4.69 -8.85
CA GLN A 174 -32.19 4.70 -7.95
C GLN A 174 -31.76 6.13 -7.61
N ILE A 175 -31.82 7.08 -8.54
CA ILE A 175 -31.55 8.50 -8.24
C ILE A 175 -32.60 9.04 -7.26
N GLN A 176 -33.89 8.78 -7.50
CA GLN A 176 -34.97 9.22 -6.60
C GLN A 176 -34.77 8.67 -5.19
N LEU A 177 -34.42 7.38 -5.08
CA LEU A 177 -34.13 6.73 -3.80
C LEU A 177 -32.94 7.39 -3.09
N CYS A 178 -31.80 7.54 -3.76
CA CYS A 178 -30.61 8.16 -3.19
C CYS A 178 -30.82 9.64 -2.84
N PHE A 179 -31.61 10.36 -3.64
CA PHE A 179 -31.95 11.76 -3.38
C PHE A 179 -32.88 11.89 -2.17
N GLY A 180 -33.92 11.07 -2.08
CA GLY A 180 -34.83 11.03 -0.94
C GLY A 180 -34.13 10.63 0.36
N GLU A 181 -33.25 9.63 0.34
CA GLU A 181 -32.43 9.27 1.49
C GLU A 181 -31.43 10.37 1.86
N GLY A 182 -30.84 11.03 0.86
CA GLY A 182 -29.97 12.18 1.05
C GLY A 182 -30.65 13.35 1.74
N LEU A 183 -31.90 13.67 1.38
CA LEU A 183 -32.69 14.73 2.01
C LEU A 183 -32.96 14.47 3.51
N LYS A 184 -32.96 13.21 3.95
CA LYS A 184 -33.13 12.83 5.37
C LYS A 184 -31.86 13.01 6.19
N SER A 185 -30.70 13.06 5.54
CA SER A 185 -29.41 13.22 6.24
C SER A 185 -29.28 14.60 6.87
N SER A 186 -28.83 14.65 8.13
CA SER A 186 -28.56 15.91 8.82
C SER A 186 -27.47 16.74 8.12
N GLU A 187 -26.59 16.10 7.35
CA GLU A 187 -25.54 16.74 6.54
C GLU A 187 -26.09 17.53 5.35
N HIS A 188 -27.37 17.34 4.99
CA HIS A 188 -28.02 17.94 3.82
C HIS A 188 -29.23 18.81 4.20
N HIS A 189 -29.26 19.34 5.43
CA HIS A 189 -30.36 20.17 5.93
C HIS A 189 -30.70 21.37 5.02
N ASP A 190 -29.68 22.03 4.45
CA ASP A 190 -29.90 23.16 3.55
C ASP A 190 -30.59 22.75 2.25
N ALA A 191 -30.27 21.56 1.72
CA ALA A 191 -30.92 21.01 0.54
C ALA A 191 -32.38 20.66 0.84
N TRP A 192 -32.66 20.11 2.03
CA TRP A 192 -34.02 19.85 2.50
C TRP A 192 -34.86 21.13 2.62
N VAL A 193 -34.34 22.17 3.28
CA VAL A 193 -35.07 23.44 3.41
C VAL A 193 -35.32 24.08 2.04
N ALA A 194 -34.34 24.01 1.14
CA ALA A 194 -34.50 24.50 -0.23
C ALA A 194 -35.55 23.70 -1.00
N TYR A 195 -35.55 22.37 -0.85
CA TYR A 195 -36.52 21.48 -1.47
C TYR A 195 -37.94 21.80 -1.00
N GLN A 196 -38.15 21.97 0.32
CA GLN A 196 -39.45 22.37 0.87
C GLN A 196 -39.96 23.69 0.29
N ARG A 197 -39.07 24.66 0.07
CA ARG A 197 -39.43 25.93 -0.58
C ARG A 197 -39.84 25.73 -2.03
N LEU A 198 -39.06 24.96 -2.80
CA LEU A 198 -39.37 24.61 -4.18
C LEU A 198 -40.78 24.01 -4.28
N MET A 199 -41.08 23.00 -3.44
CA MET A 199 -42.40 22.36 -3.42
C MET A 199 -43.52 23.34 -3.04
N SER A 200 -43.26 24.22 -2.07
CA SER A 200 -44.24 25.22 -1.65
C SER A 200 -44.52 26.26 -2.74
N ASP A 201 -43.52 26.62 -3.55
CA ASP A 201 -43.67 27.56 -4.65
C ASP A 201 -44.43 26.90 -5.81
N GLU A 202 -44.12 25.65 -6.16
CA GLU A 202 -44.86 24.87 -7.16
C GLU A 202 -46.34 24.68 -6.76
N LEU A 203 -46.61 24.34 -5.50
CA LEU A 203 -47.98 24.28 -4.98
C LEU A 203 -48.70 25.62 -5.10
N ARG A 204 -48.01 26.72 -4.83
CA ARG A 204 -48.60 28.06 -4.95
C ARG A 204 -48.88 28.42 -6.41
N GLU A 205 -48.01 28.07 -7.34
CA GLU A 205 -48.22 28.27 -8.77
C GLU A 205 -49.41 27.44 -9.26
N MET A 206 -49.49 26.15 -8.91
CA MET A 206 -50.63 25.29 -9.25
C MET A 206 -51.95 25.83 -8.69
N ILE A 207 -51.97 26.31 -7.43
CA ILE A 207 -53.17 26.94 -6.86
C ILE A 207 -53.57 28.19 -7.66
N LYS A 208 -52.62 29.04 -8.04
CA LYS A 208 -52.90 30.22 -8.86
C LYS A 208 -53.42 29.85 -10.25
N GLU A 209 -52.88 28.82 -10.89
CA GLU A 209 -53.36 28.33 -12.18
C GLU A 209 -54.79 27.80 -12.07
N ILE A 210 -55.11 27.07 -11.00
CA ILE A 210 -56.48 26.62 -10.71
C ILE A 210 -57.40 27.83 -10.49
N GLU A 211 -56.99 28.82 -9.70
CA GLU A 211 -57.75 30.06 -9.47
C GLU A 211 -57.99 30.84 -10.76
N LEU A 212 -56.97 30.96 -11.63
CA LEU A 212 -57.06 31.61 -12.92
C LEU A 212 -58.01 30.85 -13.86
N GLY A 213 -57.86 29.54 -13.97
CA GLY A 213 -58.76 28.69 -14.75
C GLY A 213 -60.20 28.78 -14.26
N GLN A 214 -60.43 28.87 -12.95
CA GLN A 214 -61.76 29.12 -12.39
C GLN A 214 -62.32 30.49 -12.77
N GLN A 215 -61.49 31.52 -12.81
CA GLN A 215 -61.90 32.87 -13.25
C GLN A 215 -62.27 32.89 -14.73
N GLU A 216 -61.48 32.24 -15.59
CA GLU A 216 -61.75 32.09 -17.02
C GLU A 216 -63.07 31.34 -17.25
N ILE A 217 -63.26 30.19 -16.60
CA ILE A 217 -64.52 29.43 -16.67
C ILE A 217 -65.69 30.31 -16.22
N ARG A 218 -65.55 31.09 -15.15
CA ARG A 218 -66.61 32.02 -14.69
C ARG A 218 -66.90 33.14 -15.70
N GLN A 219 -65.89 33.63 -16.42
CA GLN A 219 -66.07 34.64 -17.46
C GLN A 219 -66.76 34.06 -18.70
N ASP A 220 -66.34 32.87 -19.14
CA ASP A 220 -66.93 32.16 -20.27
C ASP A 220 -68.41 31.81 -19.99
N LEU A 221 -68.72 31.37 -18.78
CA LEU A 221 -70.10 31.14 -18.34
C LEU A 221 -70.96 32.41 -18.37
N LYS A 222 -70.39 33.57 -18.02
CA LYS A 222 -71.08 34.86 -18.11
C LYS A 222 -71.29 35.28 -19.57
N ALA A 223 -70.31 35.07 -20.44
CA ALA A 223 -70.41 35.35 -21.87
C ALA A 223 -71.44 34.45 -22.56
N LEU A 224 -71.52 33.16 -22.18
CA LEU A 224 -72.53 32.22 -22.68
C LEU A 224 -73.95 32.58 -22.20
N LYS A 225 -74.12 33.11 -20.98
CA LYS A 225 -75.41 33.66 -20.53
C LYS A 225 -75.90 34.87 -21.34
N LEU A 226 -75.02 35.58 -22.04
CA LEU A 226 -75.34 36.71 -22.91
C LEU A 226 -75.62 36.30 -24.37
N ALA A 227 -75.28 35.07 -24.77
CA ALA A 227 -75.51 34.56 -26.11
C ALA A 227 -76.88 33.85 -26.20
N ASN A 228 -77.88 34.54 -26.75
CA ASN A 228 -79.18 33.93 -27.06
C ASN A 228 -79.03 32.92 -28.21
N GLY A 229 -79.26 31.63 -27.94
CA GLY A 229 -79.30 30.58 -28.96
C GLY A 229 -78.64 29.23 -28.62
N LEU A 230 -78.25 28.98 -27.37
CA LEU A 230 -77.69 27.68 -26.96
C LEU A 230 -78.76 26.57 -26.95
N ASP A 231 -78.35 25.36 -27.32
CA ASP A 231 -79.15 24.13 -27.26
C ASP A 231 -79.63 23.86 -25.82
N PRO A 232 -80.92 23.56 -25.57
CA PRO A 232 -81.49 23.35 -24.23
C PRO A 232 -80.72 22.35 -23.35
N VAL A 233 -80.10 21.31 -23.91
CA VAL A 233 -79.29 20.35 -23.13
C VAL A 233 -78.02 20.99 -22.58
N VAL A 234 -77.34 21.78 -23.41
CA VAL A 234 -76.14 22.53 -23.01
C VAL A 234 -76.50 23.63 -22.01
N GLN A 235 -77.70 24.20 -22.12
CA GLN A 235 -78.20 25.22 -21.20
C GLN A 235 -78.49 24.65 -19.81
N GLU A 236 -79.00 23.42 -19.72
CA GLU A 236 -79.24 22.72 -18.45
C GLU A 236 -77.92 22.31 -17.76
N GLU A 237 -76.94 21.81 -18.52
CA GLU A 237 -75.60 21.52 -17.98
C GLU A 237 -74.84 22.77 -17.56
N LEU A 238 -74.94 23.87 -18.32
CA LEU A 238 -74.41 25.18 -17.93
C LEU A 238 -75.07 25.71 -16.65
N HIS A 239 -76.38 25.47 -16.48
CA HIS A 239 -77.08 25.87 -15.27
C HIS A 239 -76.60 25.05 -14.06
N ARG A 240 -76.39 23.74 -14.23
CA ARG A 240 -75.85 22.84 -13.21
C ARG A 240 -74.42 23.20 -12.82
N LEU A 241 -73.57 23.52 -13.81
CA LEU A 241 -72.18 23.94 -13.58
C LEU A 241 -72.11 25.30 -12.90
N ASN A 242 -72.96 26.26 -13.31
CA ASN A 242 -73.05 27.56 -12.67
C ASN A 242 -73.61 27.48 -11.25
N GLU A 243 -74.57 26.60 -10.98
CA GLU A 243 -75.09 26.36 -9.62
C GLU A 243 -74.01 25.76 -8.71
N LEU A 244 -73.25 24.77 -9.20
CA LEU A 244 -72.09 24.21 -8.51
C LEU A 244 -71.02 25.27 -8.22
N LEU A 245 -70.70 26.16 -9.16
CA LEU A 245 -69.67 27.19 -9.00
C LEU A 245 -70.10 28.45 -8.23
N SER A 246 -71.41 28.66 -8.06
CA SER A 246 -71.98 29.82 -7.34
C SER A 246 -72.20 29.54 -5.85
N ASP A 247 -72.34 28.26 -5.48
CA ASP A 247 -72.48 27.82 -4.10
C ASP A 247 -71.14 27.29 -3.58
N GLU A 248 -70.44 28.13 -2.82
CA GLU A 248 -69.13 27.85 -2.22
C GLU A 248 -69.11 26.54 -1.41
N ASN A 249 -70.23 26.18 -0.79
CA ASN A 249 -70.36 24.95 -0.01
C ASN A 249 -70.53 23.71 -0.90
N LYS A 250 -71.32 23.78 -1.97
CA LYS A 250 -71.47 22.65 -2.91
C LYS A 250 -70.19 22.40 -3.72
N PHE A 251 -69.51 23.48 -4.13
CA PHE A 251 -68.22 23.37 -4.81
C PHE A 251 -67.16 22.75 -3.90
N SER A 252 -67.03 23.26 -2.67
CA SER A 252 -66.06 22.71 -1.71
C SER A 252 -66.36 21.25 -1.39
N LEU A 253 -67.62 20.84 -1.32
CA LEU A 253 -68.00 19.43 -1.14
C LEU A 253 -67.53 18.55 -2.32
N ALA A 254 -67.83 18.95 -3.57
CA ALA A 254 -67.45 18.18 -4.75
C ALA A 254 -65.93 18.16 -4.98
N LEU A 255 -65.25 19.27 -4.69
CA LEU A 255 -63.79 19.36 -4.70
C LEU A 255 -63.17 18.46 -3.61
N ASN A 256 -63.72 18.49 -2.40
CA ASN A 256 -63.29 17.63 -1.29
C ASN A 256 -63.51 16.14 -1.61
N GLU A 257 -64.58 15.79 -2.31
CA GLU A 257 -64.86 14.40 -2.71
C GLU A 257 -63.89 13.93 -3.81
N ALA A 258 -63.64 14.75 -4.83
CA ALA A 258 -62.66 14.46 -5.88
C ALA A 258 -61.21 14.41 -5.35
N LEU A 259 -60.87 15.32 -4.43
CA LEU A 259 -59.61 15.29 -3.68
C LEU A 259 -59.54 14.03 -2.81
N GLY A 260 -60.61 13.67 -2.11
CA GLY A 260 -60.68 12.48 -1.26
C GLY A 260 -60.44 11.19 -2.04
N GLN A 261 -61.03 11.05 -3.23
CA GLN A 261 -60.80 9.91 -4.13
C GLN A 261 -59.37 9.87 -4.68
N SER A 262 -58.82 11.03 -5.04
CA SER A 262 -57.43 11.12 -5.52
C SER A 262 -56.43 10.81 -4.39
N LEU A 263 -56.71 11.27 -3.16
CA LEU A 263 -55.92 11.01 -1.97
C LEU A 263 -55.97 9.54 -1.53
N THR A 264 -57.10 8.84 -1.70
CA THR A 264 -57.19 7.41 -1.42
C THR A 264 -56.45 6.57 -2.45
N HIS A 265 -56.53 6.91 -3.74
CA HIS A 265 -55.74 6.22 -4.77
C HIS A 265 -54.24 6.45 -4.57
N LEU A 266 -53.85 7.65 -4.14
CA LEU A 266 -52.51 7.95 -3.70
C LEU A 266 -52.06 7.12 -2.52
N GLU A 267 -52.87 7.06 -1.46
CA GLU A 267 -52.55 6.29 -0.26
C GLU A 267 -52.25 4.82 -0.62
N GLU A 268 -53.00 4.25 -1.57
CA GLU A 268 -52.71 2.92 -2.13
C GLU A 268 -51.36 2.86 -2.86
N LEU A 269 -51.01 3.86 -3.67
CA LEU A 269 -49.72 3.96 -4.35
C LEU A 269 -48.56 4.17 -3.36
N ALA A 270 -48.71 5.01 -2.33
CA ALA A 270 -47.73 5.15 -1.24
C ALA A 270 -47.56 3.85 -0.49
N ASN A 271 -48.63 3.15 -0.15
CA ASN A 271 -48.54 1.88 0.56
C ASN A 271 -47.82 0.81 -0.27
N ARG A 272 -48.02 0.78 -1.59
CA ARG A 272 -47.22 -0.06 -2.50
C ARG A 272 -45.76 0.37 -2.57
N LEU A 273 -45.48 1.68 -2.62
CA LEU A 273 -44.12 2.21 -2.65
C LEU A 273 -43.39 1.91 -1.34
N ILE A 274 -44.04 2.09 -0.20
CA ILE A 274 -43.52 1.73 1.13
C ILE A 274 -43.19 0.25 1.15
N PHE A 275 -44.08 -0.62 0.68
CA PHE A 275 -43.85 -2.07 0.62
C PHE A 275 -42.58 -2.41 -0.19
N ILE A 276 -42.46 -1.89 -1.41
CA ILE A 276 -41.29 -2.06 -2.28
C ILE A 276 -40.03 -1.48 -1.61
N THR A 277 -40.14 -0.33 -0.96
CA THR A 277 -39.02 0.33 -0.28
C THR A 277 -38.58 -0.43 0.97
N THR A 278 -39.50 -1.07 1.71
CA THR A 278 -39.15 -1.95 2.83
C THR A 278 -38.45 -3.22 2.39
N GLU A 279 -38.88 -3.86 1.31
CA GLU A 279 -38.14 -4.99 0.74
C GLU A 279 -36.74 -4.56 0.30
N THR A 280 -36.64 -3.45 -0.44
CA THR A 280 -35.36 -2.93 -0.93
C THR A 280 -34.43 -2.56 0.22
N ASN A 281 -34.95 -1.97 1.30
CA ASN A 281 -34.18 -1.64 2.50
C ASN A 281 -33.70 -2.88 3.26
N HIS A 282 -34.47 -3.97 3.24
CA HIS A 282 -34.03 -5.25 3.82
C HIS A 282 -32.83 -5.80 3.04
N THR A 283 -32.92 -5.83 1.72
CA THR A 283 -31.83 -6.29 0.83
C THR A 283 -30.58 -5.43 0.99
N VAL A 284 -30.73 -4.10 1.04
CA VAL A 284 -29.60 -3.17 1.25
C VAL A 284 -28.92 -3.39 2.61
N ARG A 285 -29.69 -3.66 3.68
CA ARG A 285 -29.11 -3.97 5.00
C ARG A 285 -28.35 -5.28 5.01
N GLU A 286 -28.86 -6.33 4.36
CA GLU A 286 -28.16 -7.61 4.20
C GLU A 286 -26.87 -7.46 3.37
N ILE A 287 -26.92 -6.70 2.28
CA ILE A 287 -25.75 -6.42 1.45
C ILE A 287 -24.68 -5.67 2.26
N LYS A 288 -25.08 -4.70 3.09
CA LYS A 288 -24.17 -3.93 3.94
C LYS A 288 -23.51 -4.77 5.03
N SER A 289 -24.24 -5.73 5.63
CA SER A 289 -23.69 -6.63 6.64
C SER A 289 -22.70 -7.64 6.01
N LEU A 290 -23.02 -8.18 4.84
CA LEU A 290 -22.12 -9.05 4.07
C LEU A 290 -20.83 -8.34 3.64
N GLN A 291 -20.91 -7.08 3.23
CA GLN A 291 -19.73 -6.27 2.91
C GLN A 291 -18.82 -6.05 4.14
N GLN A 292 -19.40 -5.75 5.32
CA GLN A 292 -18.62 -5.59 6.54
C GLN A 292 -17.91 -6.88 6.96
N GLU A 293 -18.56 -8.03 6.79
CA GLU A 293 -17.96 -9.32 7.11
C GLU A 293 -16.80 -9.66 6.17
N GLN A 294 -16.96 -9.43 4.86
CA GLN A 294 -15.88 -9.57 3.87
C GLN A 294 -14.67 -8.68 4.22
N LEU A 295 -14.91 -7.42 4.61
CA LEU A 295 -13.84 -6.50 4.99
C LEU A 295 -13.08 -6.98 6.23
N ARG A 296 -13.78 -7.50 7.26
CA ARG A 296 -13.14 -8.09 8.45
C ARG A 296 -12.30 -9.32 8.10
N ARG A 297 -12.78 -10.19 7.20
CA ARG A 297 -12.02 -11.37 6.74
C ARG A 297 -10.75 -10.94 5.99
N ALA A 298 -10.86 -9.94 5.10
CA ALA A 298 -9.72 -9.40 4.37
C ALA A 298 -8.68 -8.75 5.31
N GLN A 299 -9.12 -7.99 6.31
CA GLN A 299 -8.24 -7.41 7.33
C GLN A 299 -7.51 -8.48 8.14
N LYS A 300 -8.22 -9.52 8.62
CA LYS A 300 -7.60 -10.66 9.33
C LYS A 300 -6.54 -11.37 8.49
N LEU A 301 -6.83 -11.61 7.21
CA LEU A 301 -5.88 -12.21 6.27
C LEU A 301 -4.65 -11.31 6.09
N HIS A 302 -4.85 -10.00 5.92
CA HIS A 302 -3.76 -9.05 5.76
C HIS A 302 -2.83 -9.02 6.99
N TYR A 303 -3.39 -9.02 8.20
CA TYR A 303 -2.60 -9.10 9.44
C TYR A 303 -1.81 -10.41 9.55
N LEU A 304 -2.38 -11.56 9.14
CA LEU A 304 -1.68 -12.84 9.13
C LEU A 304 -0.53 -12.87 8.13
N VAL A 305 -0.71 -12.29 6.95
CA VAL A 305 0.36 -12.20 5.93
C VAL A 305 1.51 -11.32 6.43
N ILE A 306 1.20 -10.16 7.02
CA ILE A 306 2.21 -9.25 7.57
C ILE A 306 2.98 -9.92 8.72
N SER A 307 2.28 -10.60 9.64
CA SER A 307 2.95 -11.27 10.77
C SER A 307 3.86 -12.41 10.31
N ALA A 308 3.42 -13.23 9.35
CA ALA A 308 4.24 -14.29 8.75
C ALA A 308 5.51 -13.72 8.08
N LEU A 309 5.37 -12.59 7.37
CA LEU A 309 6.49 -11.95 6.69
C LEU A 309 7.52 -11.36 7.68
N MET A 310 7.04 -10.75 8.78
CA MET A 310 7.91 -10.28 9.87
C MET A 310 8.68 -11.41 10.54
N ILE A 311 8.02 -12.54 10.82
CA ILE A 311 8.68 -13.73 11.37
C ILE A 311 9.76 -14.24 10.41
N GLY A 312 9.44 -14.34 9.11
CA GLY A 312 10.41 -14.74 8.09
C GLY A 312 11.64 -13.83 8.03
N LEU A 313 11.45 -12.51 8.13
CA LEU A 313 12.53 -11.52 8.11
C LEU A 313 13.45 -11.65 9.34
N VAL A 314 12.87 -11.86 10.53
CA VAL A 314 13.63 -12.14 11.75
C VAL A 314 14.42 -13.45 11.64
N SER A 315 13.80 -14.52 11.12
CA SER A 315 14.48 -15.80 10.91
C SER A 315 15.66 -15.67 9.95
N ILE A 316 15.50 -14.97 8.82
CA ILE A 316 16.58 -14.73 7.85
C ILE A 316 17.72 -13.93 8.50
N GLY A 317 17.40 -12.88 9.27
CA GLY A 317 18.40 -12.09 9.99
C GLY A 317 19.20 -12.94 11.00
N LEU A 318 18.51 -13.82 11.73
CA LEU A 318 19.14 -14.68 12.74
C LEU A 318 20.06 -15.73 12.10
N VAL A 319 19.65 -16.33 10.99
CA VAL A 319 20.48 -17.23 10.19
C VAL A 319 21.69 -16.49 9.60
N GLY A 320 21.50 -15.28 9.08
CA GLY A 320 22.59 -14.45 8.55
C GLY A 320 23.66 -14.15 9.61
N ILE A 321 23.25 -13.82 10.84
CA ILE A 321 24.17 -13.60 11.97
C ILE A 321 24.91 -14.90 12.32
N MET A 322 24.23 -16.05 12.35
CA MET A 322 24.86 -17.34 12.63
C MET A 322 25.92 -17.69 11.57
N VAL A 323 25.63 -17.48 10.28
CA VAL A 323 26.56 -17.74 9.19
C VAL A 323 27.78 -16.81 9.25
N LEU A 324 27.58 -15.52 9.55
CA LEU A 324 28.68 -14.56 9.68
C LEU A 324 29.59 -14.85 10.88
N ARG A 325 29.02 -15.38 11.96
CA ARG A 325 29.75 -15.78 13.18
C ARG A 325 30.22 -17.23 13.17
N ALA A 326 30.04 -17.95 12.07
CA ALA A 326 30.49 -19.33 11.97
C ALA A 326 32.01 -19.42 12.14
N PRO A 327 32.51 -20.45 12.83
CA PRO A 327 33.93 -20.71 12.95
C PRO A 327 34.53 -20.93 11.55
N PHE A 328 35.83 -20.72 11.43
CA PHE A 328 36.54 -20.84 10.16
C PHE A 328 37.88 -21.53 10.33
N ASN A 329 38.41 -22.02 9.22
CA ASN A 329 39.72 -22.67 9.20
C ASN A 329 40.76 -21.68 8.68
N LEU A 330 41.92 -21.62 9.33
CA LEU A 330 43.10 -20.88 8.87
C LEU A 330 44.12 -21.87 8.33
N SER A 331 44.60 -21.62 7.12
CA SER A 331 45.73 -22.36 6.54
C SER A 331 46.98 -21.49 6.63
N VAL A 332 48.04 -22.03 7.24
CA VAL A 332 49.37 -21.40 7.27
C VAL A 332 50.32 -22.26 6.45
N MET A 333 50.96 -21.66 5.45
CA MET A 333 51.98 -22.30 4.64
C MET A 333 53.36 -21.91 5.16
N VAL A 334 54.09 -22.89 5.65
CA VAL A 334 55.45 -22.72 6.16
C VAL A 334 56.43 -22.85 4.99
N HIS A 335 57.33 -21.88 4.85
CA HIS A 335 58.35 -21.93 3.82
C HIS A 335 59.71 -21.48 4.36
N GLY A 336 60.78 -21.97 3.76
CA GLY A 336 62.14 -21.67 4.18
C GLY A 336 62.69 -20.35 3.62
N TRP A 337 63.97 -20.13 3.88
CA TRP A 337 64.73 -18.92 3.53
C TRP A 337 64.92 -18.70 2.02
N LEU A 338 64.82 -19.75 1.20
CA LEU A 338 64.90 -19.67 -0.27
C LEU A 338 63.57 -19.24 -0.95
N GLY A 339 62.52 -18.95 -0.17
CA GLY A 339 61.22 -18.51 -0.67
C GLY A 339 60.13 -19.58 -0.57
N LYS A 340 58.97 -19.29 -1.18
CA LYS A 340 57.71 -20.06 -0.96
C LYS A 340 57.75 -21.51 -1.42
N GLU A 341 58.59 -21.83 -2.40
CA GLU A 341 58.74 -23.20 -2.93
C GLU A 341 59.66 -24.06 -2.06
N HIS A 342 60.43 -23.44 -1.16
CA HIS A 342 61.30 -24.15 -0.25
C HIS A 342 60.51 -24.59 0.98
N ILE A 343 60.31 -25.90 1.13
CA ILE A 343 59.56 -26.49 2.24
C ILE A 343 60.52 -27.31 3.10
N PRO A 344 61.17 -26.72 4.13
CA PRO A 344 62.17 -27.41 4.93
C PRO A 344 61.57 -28.38 5.97
N LEU A 345 60.27 -28.24 6.29
CA LEU A 345 59.58 -29.02 7.33
C LEU A 345 58.50 -29.94 6.76
N LYS A 346 58.88 -30.88 5.90
CA LYS A 346 57.90 -31.82 5.31
C LYS A 346 57.54 -32.90 6.31
N ASN A 347 56.28 -32.96 6.73
CA ASN A 347 55.77 -33.90 7.76
C ASN A 347 56.53 -33.83 9.09
N MET A 348 57.11 -32.67 9.42
CA MET A 348 57.95 -32.51 10.61
C MET A 348 57.59 -31.22 11.33
N GLY A 349 57.46 -31.30 12.67
CA GLY A 349 57.12 -30.15 13.50
C GLY A 349 55.64 -29.82 13.56
N SER A 350 55.32 -28.93 14.49
CA SER A 350 53.99 -28.38 14.68
C SER A 350 54.09 -26.88 14.89
N LEU A 351 53.08 -26.15 14.42
CA LEU A 351 52.93 -24.74 14.72
C LEU A 351 51.93 -24.53 15.85
N THR A 352 52.31 -23.67 16.77
CA THR A 352 51.49 -23.18 17.87
C THR A 352 51.08 -21.74 17.59
N LEU A 353 49.78 -21.50 17.45
CA LEU A 353 49.16 -20.21 17.19
C LEU A 353 48.50 -19.68 18.47
N THR A 354 48.94 -18.54 18.97
CA THR A 354 48.36 -17.89 20.16
C THR A 354 47.67 -16.58 19.80
N VAL A 355 46.35 -16.51 20.02
CA VAL A 355 45.51 -15.33 19.76
C VAL A 355 44.52 -15.13 20.91
N LYS A 356 44.38 -13.90 21.41
CA LYS A 356 43.47 -13.55 22.52
C LYS A 356 43.60 -14.46 23.76
N GLY A 357 44.82 -14.89 24.08
CA GLY A 357 45.11 -15.77 25.22
C GLY A 357 44.70 -17.24 25.02
N LYS A 358 44.19 -17.61 23.85
CA LYS A 358 43.93 -18.99 23.45
C LYS A 358 45.05 -19.49 22.55
N THR A 359 45.32 -20.78 22.65
CA THR A 359 46.37 -21.44 21.88
C THR A 359 45.76 -22.55 21.03
N TYR A 360 46.16 -22.60 19.77
CA TYR A 360 45.77 -23.59 18.79
C TYR A 360 47.04 -24.24 18.26
N GLN A 361 47.04 -25.56 18.07
CA GLN A 361 48.19 -26.29 17.57
C GLN A 361 47.79 -27.04 16.31
N GLY A 362 48.68 -27.07 15.32
CA GLY A 362 48.51 -27.85 14.11
C GLY A 362 49.84 -28.45 13.65
N GLU A 363 49.78 -29.67 13.14
CA GLU A 363 50.93 -30.36 12.59
C GLU A 363 51.25 -29.87 11.17
N ILE A 364 52.52 -29.87 10.81
CA ILE A 364 52.99 -29.49 9.47
C ILE A 364 52.93 -30.72 8.57
N ASP A 365 52.16 -30.63 7.48
CA ASP A 365 52.00 -31.72 6.53
C ASP A 365 53.16 -31.83 5.51
N SER A 366 53.04 -32.77 4.57
CA SER A 366 54.04 -33.02 3.52
C SER A 366 54.28 -31.83 2.57
N GLN A 367 53.33 -30.88 2.52
CA GLN A 367 53.39 -29.68 1.70
C GLN A 367 53.84 -28.45 2.50
N GLY A 368 54.18 -28.60 3.79
CA GLY A 368 54.51 -27.47 4.65
C GLY A 368 53.27 -26.71 5.14
N LYS A 369 52.07 -27.26 4.95
CA LYS A 369 50.82 -26.60 5.33
C LYS A 369 50.40 -27.05 6.72
N VAL A 370 49.92 -26.08 7.51
CA VAL A 370 49.26 -26.28 8.79
C VAL A 370 47.82 -25.80 8.69
N LEU A 371 46.88 -26.64 9.14
CA LEU A 371 45.46 -26.30 9.22
C LEU A 371 45.05 -26.07 10.68
N PHE A 372 44.66 -24.85 11.02
CA PHE A 372 44.00 -24.55 12.29
C PHE A 372 42.50 -24.57 12.06
N ALA A 373 41.84 -25.63 12.52
CA ALA A 373 40.40 -25.81 12.37
C ALA A 373 39.61 -25.06 13.46
N ASP A 374 38.37 -24.71 13.13
CA ASP A 374 37.36 -24.19 14.05
C ASP A 374 37.78 -22.94 14.85
N LEU A 375 38.52 -22.03 14.20
CA LEU A 375 38.84 -20.74 14.80
C LEU A 375 37.57 -19.90 14.95
N PRO A 376 37.34 -19.31 16.14
CA PRO A 376 36.23 -18.38 16.36
C PRO A 376 36.25 -17.20 15.38
N TYR A 377 35.08 -16.76 14.92
CA TYR A 377 34.93 -15.64 13.96
C TYR A 377 35.70 -14.38 14.39
N ASP A 378 35.73 -14.10 15.69
CA ASP A 378 36.38 -12.92 16.27
C ASP A 378 37.91 -13.00 16.27
N CYS A 379 38.50 -14.11 15.82
CA CYS A 379 39.93 -14.19 15.53
C CYS A 379 40.29 -13.59 14.16
N SER A 380 39.32 -13.42 13.26
CA SER A 380 39.59 -12.83 11.94
C SER A 380 39.95 -11.35 12.08
N GLY A 381 41.05 -10.92 11.46
CA GLY A 381 41.60 -9.57 11.53
C GLY A 381 42.55 -9.35 12.71
N GLU A 382 42.70 -10.33 13.60
CA GLU A 382 43.61 -10.25 14.75
C GLU A 382 45.04 -10.66 14.38
N ILE A 383 46.01 -10.13 15.12
CA ILE A 383 47.41 -10.54 15.04
C ILE A 383 47.64 -11.66 16.04
N ALA A 384 48.11 -12.80 15.56
CA ALA A 384 48.45 -13.96 16.38
C ALA A 384 49.95 -14.12 16.48
N ARG A 385 50.42 -14.62 17.63
CA ARG A 385 51.81 -15.05 17.79
C ARG A 385 51.95 -16.49 17.33
N VAL A 386 53.04 -16.79 16.65
CA VAL A 386 53.33 -18.13 16.15
C VAL A 386 54.65 -18.62 16.72
N ARG A 387 54.67 -19.89 17.13
CA ARG A 387 55.87 -20.61 17.54
C ARG A 387 55.92 -21.94 16.82
N ILE A 388 57.12 -22.37 16.49
CA ILE A 388 57.39 -23.71 15.98
C ILE A 388 57.87 -24.62 17.10
N ASP A 389 57.35 -25.83 17.14
CA ASP A 389 57.64 -26.87 18.13
C ASP A 389 57.84 -28.23 17.42
N ASN A 390 58.36 -29.24 18.13
CA ASN A 390 58.47 -30.64 17.68
C ASN A 390 59.33 -30.89 16.42
N THR A 391 60.43 -30.17 16.26
CA THR A 391 61.31 -30.20 15.08
C THR A 391 62.42 -31.26 15.14
N GLU A 392 62.17 -32.40 15.80
CA GLU A 392 63.13 -33.52 15.94
C GLU A 392 64.52 -33.11 16.47
N GLY A 393 64.60 -32.04 17.27
CA GLY A 393 65.86 -31.53 17.83
C GLY A 393 66.59 -30.50 16.95
N MET A 394 66.09 -30.24 15.74
CA MET A 394 66.66 -29.22 14.85
C MET A 394 66.25 -27.80 15.29
N PRO A 395 67.18 -26.83 15.29
CA PRO A 395 66.97 -25.48 15.82
C PRO A 395 66.27 -24.55 14.82
N TYR A 396 65.08 -24.93 14.39
CA TYR A 396 64.24 -24.09 13.52
C TYR A 396 63.61 -22.94 14.29
N VAL A 397 63.50 -21.79 13.62
CA VAL A 397 62.91 -20.56 14.15
C VAL A 397 61.99 -19.89 13.13
N CYS A 398 60.92 -19.27 13.61
CA CYS A 398 60.11 -18.39 12.79
C CYS A 398 60.87 -17.07 12.57
N CYS A 399 61.05 -16.66 11.32
CA CYS A 399 61.62 -15.34 11.02
C CYS A 399 60.67 -14.23 11.50
N ASP A 400 59.37 -14.45 11.32
CA ASP A 400 58.31 -13.60 11.84
C ASP A 400 57.54 -14.35 12.94
N SER A 401 57.53 -13.81 14.15
CA SER A 401 56.82 -14.41 15.30
C SER A 401 55.33 -14.08 15.32
N THR A 402 54.82 -13.36 14.32
CA THR A 402 53.42 -12.93 14.25
C THR A 402 52.84 -13.08 12.85
N ILE A 403 51.54 -13.40 12.78
CA ILE A 403 50.77 -13.44 11.53
C ILE A 403 49.43 -12.73 11.69
N LEU A 404 48.96 -12.09 10.62
CA LEU A 404 47.60 -11.58 10.55
C LEU A 404 46.64 -12.72 10.17
N ILE A 405 45.64 -12.97 11.01
CA ILE A 405 44.64 -14.00 10.73
C ILE A 405 43.60 -13.43 9.76
N LYS A 406 43.44 -14.06 8.60
CA LYS A 406 42.40 -13.69 7.64
C LYS A 406 41.59 -14.92 7.24
N LYS A 407 40.27 -14.80 7.33
CA LYS A 407 39.34 -15.86 6.93
C LYS A 407 39.43 -16.12 5.42
N GLY A 408 39.70 -17.37 5.04
CA GLY A 408 39.71 -17.82 3.64
C GLY A 408 41.00 -17.52 2.87
N GLU A 409 41.99 -16.88 3.50
CA GLU A 409 43.31 -16.65 2.91
C GLU A 409 44.34 -17.64 3.49
N VAL A 410 45.40 -17.91 2.70
CA VAL A 410 46.56 -18.68 3.16
C VAL A 410 47.62 -17.69 3.63
N SER A 411 47.98 -17.77 4.90
CA SER A 411 49.09 -16.99 5.45
C SER A 411 50.41 -17.72 5.19
N PHE A 412 51.45 -16.98 4.80
CA PHE A 412 52.78 -17.54 4.57
C PHE A 412 53.67 -17.20 5.75
N LEU A 413 54.36 -18.20 6.31
CA LEU A 413 55.25 -18.05 7.44
C LEU A 413 56.68 -18.43 7.04
N PRO A 414 57.61 -17.46 6.95
CA PRO A 414 59.02 -17.74 6.74
C PRO A 414 59.64 -18.36 7.98
N ILE A 415 60.36 -19.46 7.78
CA ILE A 415 61.17 -20.12 8.80
C ILE A 415 62.62 -20.22 8.35
N SER A 416 63.52 -20.20 9.32
CA SER A 416 64.95 -20.44 9.13
C SER A 416 65.44 -21.48 10.12
N ILE A 417 66.64 -21.99 9.88
CA ILE A 417 67.38 -22.83 10.81
C ILE A 417 68.57 -22.04 11.33
N ILE A 418 68.87 -22.14 12.62
CA ILE A 418 69.99 -21.41 13.21
C ILE A 418 71.31 -22.02 12.69
N GLY A 419 72.29 -21.18 12.31
CA GLY A 419 73.68 -21.58 12.03
C GLY A 419 74.05 -21.69 10.55
N ILE A 420 73.08 -21.70 9.64
CA ILE A 420 73.35 -21.78 8.19
C ILE A 420 73.75 -20.43 7.58
N ASP A 421 73.45 -19.34 8.27
CA ASP A 421 73.69 -17.96 7.85
C ASP A 421 75.06 -17.43 8.26
N GLN A 422 75.69 -18.05 9.26
CA GLN A 422 76.98 -17.64 9.79
C GLN A 422 77.75 -18.85 10.33
N VAL A 423 78.97 -19.04 9.81
CA VAL A 423 79.87 -20.10 10.27
C VAL A 423 81.05 -19.50 11.00
N MET A 424 81.21 -19.89 12.26
CA MET A 424 82.30 -19.44 13.13
C MET A 424 83.17 -20.61 13.55
N GLY A 425 84.48 -20.39 13.65
CA GLY A 425 85.38 -21.44 14.07
C GLY A 425 86.77 -20.96 14.47
N VAL A 426 87.62 -21.92 14.79
CA VAL A 426 89.04 -21.74 15.06
C VAL A 426 89.85 -22.80 14.31
N VAL A 427 90.94 -22.37 13.69
CA VAL A 427 91.88 -23.25 12.99
C VAL A 427 93.15 -23.40 13.83
N LYS A 428 93.56 -24.64 14.07
CA LYS A 428 94.73 -24.99 14.88
C LYS A 428 95.65 -25.95 14.16
N ASP A 429 96.88 -25.99 14.61
CA ASP A 429 97.88 -26.99 14.23
C ASP A 429 97.59 -28.29 14.97
N GLU A 430 97.50 -29.42 14.27
CA GLU A 430 97.10 -30.71 14.86
C GLU A 430 98.10 -31.18 15.95
N GLU A 431 99.40 -31.05 15.70
CA GLU A 431 100.43 -31.52 16.63
C GLU A 431 100.62 -30.58 17.83
N SER A 432 100.79 -29.28 17.57
CA SER A 432 101.11 -28.31 18.63
C SER A 432 99.88 -27.71 19.32
N GLN A 433 98.68 -27.89 18.75
CA GLN A 433 97.42 -27.32 19.24
C GLN A 433 97.39 -25.78 19.28
N LEU A 434 98.40 -25.12 18.69
CA LEU A 434 98.51 -23.68 18.59
C LEU A 434 97.60 -23.12 17.47
N PRO A 435 97.05 -21.91 17.63
CA PRO A 435 96.22 -21.29 16.59
C PRO A 435 97.03 -20.97 15.34
N ILE A 436 96.41 -21.14 14.17
CA ILE A 436 97.02 -20.82 12.87
C ILE A 436 96.46 -19.48 12.36
N PRO A 437 97.24 -18.38 12.38
CA PRO A 437 96.79 -17.10 11.86
C PRO A 437 96.90 -17.01 10.34
N ASN A 438 96.09 -16.14 9.72
CA ASN A 438 96.05 -15.88 8.29
C ASN A 438 95.83 -17.11 7.39
N ALA A 439 95.19 -18.17 7.88
CA ALA A 439 94.71 -19.27 7.06
C ALA A 439 93.49 -18.78 6.24
N LEU A 440 93.44 -19.12 4.96
CA LEU A 440 92.30 -18.79 4.10
C LEU A 440 91.22 -19.87 4.29
N VAL A 441 90.05 -19.47 4.77
CA VAL A 441 88.88 -20.33 4.98
C VAL A 441 87.86 -20.01 3.88
N ARG A 442 87.36 -21.03 3.20
CA ARG A 442 86.35 -20.93 2.14
C ARG A 442 85.15 -21.80 2.46
N ILE A 443 83.97 -21.19 2.46
CA ILE A 443 82.70 -21.86 2.73
C ILE A 443 81.65 -21.29 1.78
N ALA A 444 80.93 -22.17 1.08
CA ALA A 444 79.89 -21.78 0.12
C ALA A 444 80.33 -20.79 -0.98
N GLY A 445 81.63 -20.72 -1.28
CA GLY A 445 82.22 -19.78 -2.24
C GLY A 445 82.54 -18.38 -1.67
N VAL A 446 82.31 -18.17 -0.38
CA VAL A 446 82.75 -16.98 0.37
C VAL A 446 84.06 -17.28 1.08
N GLU A 447 84.94 -16.28 1.17
CA GLU A 447 86.27 -16.42 1.76
C GLU A 447 86.45 -15.51 2.98
N SER A 448 87.17 -15.99 3.99
CA SER A 448 87.65 -15.19 5.13
C SER A 448 89.06 -15.65 5.54
N ARG A 449 89.75 -14.86 6.35
CA ARG A 449 91.07 -15.21 6.89
C ARG A 449 91.03 -15.31 8.40
N THR A 450 91.75 -16.27 8.95
CA THR A 450 91.85 -16.41 10.41
C THR A 450 92.65 -15.27 11.04
N ASP A 451 92.23 -14.82 12.21
CA ASP A 451 92.90 -13.78 12.99
C ASP A 451 94.15 -14.29 13.73
N SER A 452 94.75 -13.47 14.60
CA SER A 452 95.94 -13.86 15.39
C SER A 452 95.69 -15.00 16.38
N LEU A 453 94.43 -15.29 16.71
CA LEU A 453 94.00 -16.37 17.58
C LEU A 453 93.45 -17.56 16.77
N GLY A 454 93.58 -17.54 15.45
CA GLY A 454 93.11 -18.60 14.56
C GLY A 454 91.60 -18.59 14.32
N HIS A 455 90.87 -17.57 14.79
CA HIS A 455 89.42 -17.48 14.66
C HIS A 455 89.01 -17.01 13.27
N PHE A 456 87.91 -17.56 12.77
CA PHE A 456 87.21 -17.04 11.60
C PHE A 456 85.73 -16.88 11.88
N ASP A 457 85.12 -15.92 11.19
CA ASP A 457 83.70 -15.65 11.16
C ASP A 457 83.32 -15.32 9.72
N LEU A 458 82.33 -16.02 9.18
CA LEU A 458 81.99 -15.99 7.77
C LEU A 458 80.47 -16.04 7.61
N ALA A 459 79.89 -14.93 7.14
CA ALA A 459 78.47 -14.83 6.83
C ALA A 459 78.18 -15.44 5.45
N ILE A 460 77.20 -16.34 5.39
CA ILE A 460 76.82 -17.08 4.19
C ILE A 460 75.63 -16.37 3.51
N PRO A 461 75.76 -15.92 2.25
CA PRO A 461 74.68 -15.34 1.47
C PRO A 461 73.48 -16.29 1.34
N ILE A 462 72.25 -15.75 1.42
CA ILE A 462 71.00 -16.54 1.48
C ILE A 462 70.85 -17.60 0.39
N ASN A 463 71.37 -17.34 -0.81
CA ASN A 463 71.32 -18.24 -1.96
C ASN A 463 72.37 -19.36 -1.92
N GLN A 464 73.30 -19.31 -0.97
CA GLN A 464 74.37 -20.28 -0.73
C GLN A 464 74.21 -21.01 0.61
N GLN A 465 73.21 -20.63 1.41
CA GLN A 465 72.92 -21.27 2.70
C GLN A 465 72.35 -22.68 2.49
N ALA A 466 72.89 -23.63 3.24
CA ALA A 466 72.54 -25.05 3.26
C ALA A 466 72.89 -25.63 4.62
N GLU A 467 72.21 -26.72 5.03
CA GLU A 467 72.45 -27.40 6.31
C GLU A 467 73.83 -28.05 6.39
N GLU A 468 74.34 -28.52 5.25
CA GLU A 468 75.68 -29.06 5.09
C GLU A 468 76.50 -28.14 4.17
N GLN A 469 77.72 -27.81 4.60
CA GLN A 469 78.62 -26.94 3.86
C GLN A 469 79.99 -27.61 3.72
N GLU A 470 80.58 -27.49 2.53
CA GLU A 470 82.00 -27.83 2.34
C GLU A 470 82.85 -26.69 2.90
N ILE A 471 83.77 -27.04 3.81
CA ILE A 471 84.75 -26.12 4.38
C ILE A 471 86.12 -26.47 3.80
N GLU A 472 86.73 -25.53 3.08
CA GLU A 472 88.10 -25.61 2.59
C GLU A 472 89.01 -24.65 3.37
N ILE A 473 90.17 -25.14 3.82
CA ILE A 473 91.18 -24.32 4.50
C ILE A 473 92.53 -24.47 3.82
N LEU A 474 93.15 -23.33 3.52
CA LEU A 474 94.43 -23.22 2.82
C LEU A 474 95.41 -22.36 3.63
N LYS A 475 96.60 -22.91 3.89
CA LYS A 475 97.70 -22.20 4.54
C LYS A 475 99.05 -22.71 4.02
N GLU A 476 99.95 -21.80 3.68
CA GLU A 476 101.32 -22.16 3.29
C GLU A 476 102.04 -22.87 4.45
N GLY A 477 102.73 -23.98 4.13
CA GLY A 477 103.38 -24.85 5.12
C GLY A 477 102.47 -25.93 5.73
N TYR A 478 101.20 -26.00 5.33
CA TYR A 478 100.22 -26.98 5.80
C TYR A 478 99.57 -27.74 4.63
N LEU A 479 99.08 -28.95 4.90
CA LEU A 479 98.24 -29.69 3.96
C LEU A 479 96.87 -29.00 3.85
N SER A 480 96.30 -28.95 2.65
CA SER A 480 94.97 -28.38 2.43
C SER A 480 93.91 -29.25 3.11
N TYR A 481 93.02 -28.62 3.86
CA TYR A 481 91.87 -29.30 4.47
C TYR A 481 90.61 -29.05 3.64
N ARG A 482 89.81 -30.11 3.42
CA ARG A 482 88.51 -30.03 2.77
C ARG A 482 87.58 -31.11 3.31
N ALA A 483 86.46 -30.71 3.88
CA ALA A 483 85.44 -31.64 4.37
C ALA A 483 84.05 -30.99 4.42
N THR A 484 83.00 -31.81 4.30
CA THR A 484 81.61 -31.39 4.50
C THR A 484 81.24 -31.48 5.97
N HIS A 485 80.64 -30.41 6.51
CA HIS A 485 80.18 -30.32 7.89
C HIS A 485 78.73 -29.86 7.96
N THR A 486 77.99 -30.35 8.95
CA THR A 486 76.69 -29.79 9.33
C THR A 486 76.89 -28.46 10.05
N THR A 487 76.40 -27.36 9.50
CA THR A 487 76.56 -26.00 10.07
C THR A 487 75.39 -25.57 10.95
N VAL A 488 74.42 -26.46 11.16
CA VAL A 488 73.25 -26.21 11.99
C VAL A 488 73.64 -26.04 13.46
N GLY A 489 73.13 -24.99 14.10
CA GLY A 489 73.35 -24.67 15.51
C GLY A 489 74.21 -23.42 15.71
N LYS A 490 74.78 -23.27 16.92
CA LYS A 490 75.68 -22.15 17.27
C LYS A 490 77.07 -22.65 17.67
N ASP A 491 77.37 -23.90 17.32
CA ASP A 491 78.60 -24.54 17.75
C ASP A 491 79.78 -23.99 16.95
N LEU A 492 80.85 -23.66 17.66
CA LEU A 492 82.04 -23.10 17.06
C LEU A 492 82.91 -24.23 16.51
N PHE A 493 83.18 -24.20 15.21
CA PHE A 493 84.00 -25.21 14.55
C PHE A 493 85.43 -25.22 15.09
N ARG A 494 85.96 -26.42 15.33
CA ARG A 494 87.37 -26.62 15.70
C ARG A 494 88.01 -27.46 14.62
N LEU A 495 88.83 -26.83 13.80
CA LEU A 495 89.41 -27.43 12.61
C LEU A 495 90.92 -27.48 12.78
N PHE A 496 91.53 -28.56 12.32
CA PHE A 496 92.94 -28.82 12.51
C PHE A 496 93.64 -29.06 11.17
N LEU A 497 94.86 -28.53 11.04
CA LEU A 497 95.71 -28.71 9.87
C LEU A 497 97.01 -29.44 10.23
N ASP A 498 97.39 -30.37 9.38
CA ASP A 498 98.67 -31.06 9.42
C ASP A 498 99.75 -30.28 8.66
N ARG A 499 100.98 -30.28 9.18
CA ARG A 499 102.14 -29.69 8.50
C ARG A 499 102.57 -30.58 7.31
N GLN A 500 103.14 -29.94 6.30
CA GLN A 500 103.70 -30.64 5.13
C GLN A 500 105.00 -31.37 5.42
#